data_AF-A0A3N5QDT3-F1
#
_entry.id   AF-A0A3N5QDT3-F1
#
_cell.length_a   1.000
_cell.length_b   1.000
_cell.length_c   1.000
_cell.angle_alpha   90.00
_cell.angle_beta   90.00
_cell.angle_gamma   90.00
#
_symmetry.space_group_name_H-M   'P 1'
#
loop_
_entity.id
_entity.type
_entity.pdbx_description
1 polymer ?
#
loop_
_entity_poly.entity_id
_entity_poly.type
_entity_poly.pdbx_seq_one_letter_code
_entity_poly.pdbx_strand_id
1 'polypeptide(L)'
;MESQIIIALVVLVAVAAHVAIYRWVKFKIHEGVILQFLRDAGEGGAPDHHHADAIAAHTGVSVKRVILVCRKSVEIHSDPDVENSWRADGVTK
;
A
#
# COMPACT_ATOMS: atom_id res chain seq x y z
N MET A 1 7.27 -4.11 -43.85
CA MET A 1 8.11 -3.89 -42.64
C MET A 1 7.46 -2.89 -41.69
N GLU A 2 6.85 -1.80 -42.16
CA GLU A 2 6.15 -0.83 -41.28
C GLU A 2 5.03 -1.43 -40.43
N SER A 3 4.19 -2.30 -40.99
CA SER A 3 3.10 -2.95 -40.24
C SER A 3 3.60 -3.83 -39.09
N GLN A 4 4.74 -4.50 -39.26
CA GLN A 4 5.33 -5.33 -38.20
C GLN A 4 5.87 -4.48 -37.05
N ILE A 5 6.43 -3.29 -37.35
CA ILE A 5 6.90 -2.35 -36.33
C ILE A 5 5.73 -1.83 -35.51
N ILE A 6 4.63 -1.45 -36.16
CA ILE A 6 3.41 -0.99 -35.48
C ILE A 6 2.88 -2.08 -34.54
N ILE A 7 2.78 -3.31 -35.03
CA ILE A 7 2.30 -4.45 -34.22
C ILE A 7 3.22 -4.66 -33.01
N ALA A 8 4.54 -4.66 -33.20
CA ALA A 8 5.49 -4.84 -32.10
C ALA A 8 5.35 -3.73 -31.03
N LEU A 9 5.15 -2.49 -31.46
CA LEU A 9 4.99 -1.34 -30.56
C LEU A 9 3.69 -1.44 -29.75
N VAL A 10 2.58 -1.82 -30.39
CA VAL A 10 1.29 -2.03 -29.72
C VAL A 10 1.38 -3.13 -28.67
N VAL A 11 2.04 -4.25 -28.99
CA VAL A 11 2.24 -5.36 -28.03
C VAL A 11 3.07 -4.89 -26.83
N LEU A 12 4.14 -4.14 -27.05
CA LEU A 12 4.96 -3.60 -25.96
C LEU A 12 4.15 -2.67 -25.04
N VAL A 13 3.36 -1.76 -25.61
CA VAL A 13 2.50 -0.85 -24.83
C VAL A 13 1.45 -1.63 -24.06
N ALA A 14 0.82 -2.62 -24.68
CA ALA A 14 -0.19 -3.46 -24.02
C ALA A 14 0.41 -4.22 -22.83
N VAL A 15 1.58 -4.82 -22.99
CA VAL A 15 2.28 -5.53 -21.90
C VAL A 15 2.67 -4.55 -20.79
N ALA A 16 3.22 -3.38 -21.13
CA ALA A 16 3.58 -2.36 -20.15
C ALA A 16 2.36 -1.90 -19.33
N ALA A 17 1.22 -1.69 -19.98
CA ALA A 17 -0.04 -1.33 -19.33
C ALA A 17 -0.50 -2.42 -18.36
N HIS A 18 -0.46 -3.69 -18.76
CA HIS A 18 -0.84 -4.81 -17.88
C HIS A 18 0.04 -4.87 -16.63
N VAL A 19 1.36 -4.70 -16.78
CA VAL A 19 2.29 -4.70 -15.65
C VAL A 19 2.02 -3.52 -14.72
N ALA A 20 1.75 -2.33 -15.27
CA ALA A 20 1.43 -1.15 -14.48
C ALA A 20 0.13 -1.33 -13.68
N ILE A 21 -0.92 -1.85 -14.32
CA ILE A 21 -2.21 -2.13 -13.69
C ILE A 21 -2.04 -3.18 -12.59
N TYR A 22 -1.35 -4.29 -12.88
CA TYR A 22 -1.11 -5.34 -11.88
C TYR A 22 -0.37 -4.81 -10.65
N ARG A 23 0.66 -3.98 -10.85
CA ARG A 23 1.42 -3.36 -9.75
C ARG A 23 0.56 -2.37 -8.96
N TRP A 24 -0.32 -1.64 -9.63
CA TRP A 24 -1.23 -0.69 -8.99
C TRP A 24 -2.30 -1.42 -8.16
N VAL A 25 -2.94 -2.45 -8.70
CA VAL A 25 -3.91 -3.28 -7.98
C VAL A 25 -3.26 -3.95 -6.77
N LYS A 26 -2.06 -4.54 -6.93
CA LYS A 26 -1.32 -5.14 -5.81
C LYS A 26 -0.96 -4.12 -4.73
N PHE A 27 -0.65 -2.88 -5.11
CA PHE A 27 -0.45 -1.79 -4.14
C PHE A 27 -1.75 -1.48 -3.39
N LYS A 28 -2.88 -1.31 -4.11
CA LYS A 28 -4.18 -1.00 -3.51
C LYS A 28 -4.68 -2.08 -2.55
N ILE A 29 -4.48 -3.35 -2.87
CA ILE A 29 -4.83 -4.46 -1.96
C ILE A 29 -4.06 -4.34 -0.65
N HIS A 30 -2.74 -4.11 -0.72
CA HIS A 30 -1.93 -3.98 0.50
C HIS A 30 -2.30 -2.73 1.30
N GLU A 31 -2.57 -1.61 0.61
CA GLU A 31 -3.03 -0.37 1.24
C GLU A 31 -4.35 -0.59 1.99
N GLY A 32 -5.33 -1.24 1.36
CA GLY A 32 -6.63 -1.54 1.97
C GLY A 32 -6.51 -2.44 3.21
N VAL A 33 -5.71 -3.50 3.15
CA VAL A 33 -5.51 -4.42 4.30
C VAL A 33 -4.81 -3.71 5.46
N ILE A 34 -3.83 -2.85 5.19
CA ILE A 34 -3.15 -2.07 6.23
C ILE A 34 -4.10 -1.02 6.84
N LEU A 35 -4.86 -0.31 6.01
CA LEU A 35 -5.85 0.67 6.49
C LEU A 35 -6.93 0.02 7.35
N GLN A 36 -7.43 -1.15 6.92
CA GLN A 36 -8.41 -1.90 7.70
C GLN A 36 -7.83 -2.29 9.07
N PHE A 37 -6.61 -2.83 9.12
CA PHE A 37 -5.96 -3.15 10.39
C PHE A 37 -5.85 -1.92 11.31
N LEU A 38 -5.39 -0.79 10.78
CA LEU A 38 -5.23 0.44 11.57
C LEU A 38 -6.58 0.97 12.09
N ARG A 39 -7.65 0.87 11.29
CA ARG A 39 -8.99 1.26 11.72
C ARG A 39 -9.57 0.32 12.76
N ASP A 40 -9.47 -0.98 12.54
CA ASP A 40 -9.96 -2.00 13.47
C ASP A 40 -9.26 -1.87 14.84
N ALA A 41 -7.97 -1.54 14.83
CA ALA A 41 -7.21 -1.33 16.06
C ALA A 41 -7.60 -0.05 16.81
N GLY A 42 -7.84 1.06 16.09
CA GLY A 42 -8.35 2.29 16.69
C GLY A 42 -9.77 2.13 17.26
N GLU A 43 -10.66 1.41 16.58
CA GLU A 43 -12.01 1.09 17.08
C GLU A 43 -11.98 0.13 18.28
N GLY A 44 -10.98 -0.74 18.36
CA GLY A 44 -10.78 -1.70 19.44
C GLY A 44 -10.18 -1.13 20.74
N GLY A 45 -9.89 0.18 20.79
CA GLY A 45 -9.27 0.83 21.96
C GLY A 45 -7.79 0.52 22.14
N ALA A 46 -7.13 0.02 21.09
CA ALA A 46 -5.68 -0.10 21.03
C ALA A 46 -5.03 1.28 20.83
N PRO A 47 -3.69 1.41 20.96
CA PRO A 47 -3.01 2.66 20.64
C PRO A 47 -3.31 3.10 19.21
N ASP A 48 -3.56 4.39 18.98
CA ASP A 48 -3.88 4.96 17.65
C ASP A 48 -2.74 4.80 16.62
N HIS A 49 -1.59 4.28 17.03
CA HIS A 49 -0.42 4.06 16.19
C HIS A 49 0.12 2.63 16.33
N HIS A 50 0.58 2.07 15.21
CA HIS A 50 1.17 0.74 15.17
C HIS A 50 2.48 0.69 14.39
N HIS A 51 3.45 -0.02 14.96
CA HIS A 51 4.72 -0.29 14.30
C HIS A 51 4.54 -1.18 13.05
N ALA A 52 5.38 -0.93 12.05
CA ALA A 52 5.42 -1.71 10.81
C ALA A 52 5.55 -3.22 11.03
N ASP A 53 6.22 -3.66 12.11
CA ASP A 53 6.36 -5.08 12.45
C ASP A 53 5.04 -5.71 12.91
N ALA A 54 4.26 -4.99 13.71
CA ALA A 54 2.94 -5.44 14.17
C ALA A 54 1.95 -5.51 12.99
N ILE A 55 1.97 -4.49 12.13
CA ILE A 55 1.16 -4.46 10.90
C ILE A 55 1.57 -5.64 10.00
N ALA A 56 2.87 -5.88 9.82
CA ALA A 56 3.36 -6.97 8.98
C ALA A 56 2.94 -8.35 9.50
N ALA A 57 3.03 -8.57 10.81
CA ALA A 57 2.61 -9.81 11.45
C ALA A 57 1.11 -10.08 11.26
N HIS A 58 0.27 -9.05 11.36
CA HIS A 58 -1.18 -9.21 11.25
C HIS A 58 -1.68 -9.31 9.79
N THR A 59 -1.07 -8.55 8.88
CA THR A 59 -1.52 -8.44 7.49
C THR A 59 -0.88 -9.46 6.55
N GLY A 60 0.17 -10.16 7.00
CA GLY A 60 0.98 -11.05 6.15
C GLY A 60 1.81 -10.31 5.09
N VAL A 61 1.83 -8.98 5.13
CA VAL A 61 2.64 -8.13 4.25
C VAL A 61 4.03 -7.99 4.86
N SER A 62 5.09 -8.17 4.08
CA SER A 62 6.46 -7.98 4.60
C SER A 62 6.68 -6.56 5.14
N VAL A 63 7.43 -6.41 6.23
CA VAL A 63 7.75 -5.11 6.88
C VAL A 63 8.23 -4.04 5.88
N LYS A 64 9.16 -4.39 4.99
CA LYS A 64 9.66 -3.47 3.93
C LYS A 64 8.53 -2.95 3.04
N ARG A 65 7.56 -3.81 2.73
CA ARG A 65 6.40 -3.46 1.90
C ARG A 65 5.38 -2.64 2.67
N VAL A 66 5.17 -2.93 3.96
CA VAL A 66 4.36 -2.08 4.85
C VAL A 66 4.91 -0.66 4.86
N ILE A 67 6.20 -0.48 5.17
CA ILE A 67 6.86 0.84 5.18
C ILE A 67 6.68 1.56 3.84
N LEU A 68 6.86 0.87 2.72
CA LEU A 68 6.69 1.45 1.38
C LEU A 68 5.24 1.88 1.12
N VAL A 69 4.27 1.06 1.52
CA VAL A 69 2.85 1.36 1.34
C VAL A 69 2.45 2.52 2.22
N CYS A 70 2.80 2.51 3.51
CA CYS A 70 2.49 3.60 4.42
C CYS A 70 3.14 4.93 4.00
N ARG A 71 4.39 4.93 3.51
CA ARG A 71 5.05 6.14 2.99
C ARG A 71 4.40 6.70 1.71
N LYS A 72 3.78 5.85 0.91
CA LYS A 72 3.21 6.22 -0.39
C LYS A 72 1.71 6.52 -0.30
N SER A 73 1.03 5.96 0.70
CA SER A 73 -0.39 6.18 0.93
C SER A 73 -0.66 7.63 1.34
N VAL A 74 -1.79 8.15 0.89
CA VAL A 74 -2.29 9.48 1.32
C VAL A 74 -3.14 9.35 2.58
N GLU A 75 -3.67 8.15 2.86
CA GLU A 75 -4.63 7.88 3.94
C GLU A 75 -3.94 7.39 5.24
N ILE A 76 -2.64 7.06 5.17
CA ILE A 76 -1.85 6.58 6.29
C ILE A 76 -0.82 7.65 6.67
N HIS A 77 -0.80 8.02 7.95
CA HIS A 77 0.09 9.03 8.49
C HIS A 77 1.16 8.39 9.38
N SER A 78 2.41 8.85 9.26
CA SER A 78 3.46 8.50 10.21
C SER A 78 3.21 9.18 11.55
N ASP A 79 3.47 8.45 12.62
CA ASP A 79 3.56 9.05 13.94
C ASP A 79 4.83 9.93 14.02
N PRO A 80 4.72 11.20 14.47
CA PRO A 80 5.88 12.08 14.58
C PRO A 80 6.87 11.66 15.67
N ASP A 81 6.42 10.93 16.69
CA ASP A 81 7.21 10.63 17.89
C ASP A 81 7.89 9.25 17.81
N VAL A 82 7.39 8.36 16.94
CA VAL A 82 7.83 6.98 16.86
C VAL A 82 8.15 6.55 15.43
N GLU A 83 9.42 6.21 15.18
CA GLU A 83 9.86 5.78 13.85
C GLU A 83 9.15 4.49 13.40
N ASN A 84 8.72 4.46 12.14
CA ASN A 84 8.01 3.32 11.53
C ASN A 84 6.70 2.96 12.24
N SER A 85 6.10 3.92 12.94
CA SER A 85 4.76 3.83 13.51
C SER A 85 3.77 4.60 12.65
N TRP A 86 2.58 4.02 12.46
CA TRP A 86 1.59 4.50 11.49
C TRP A 86 0.19 4.51 12.07
N ARG A 87 -0.62 5.47 11.62
CA ARG A 87 -2.03 5.65 11.97
C ARG A 87 -2.90 5.92 10.73
N ALA A 88 -4.16 5.51 10.75
CA ALA A 88 -5.11 5.80 9.68
C ALA A 88 -5.79 7.17 9.92
N ASP A 89 -6.08 7.89 8.83
CA ASP A 89 -6.87 9.12 8.92
C ASP A 89 -8.32 8.79 9.27
N GLY A 90 -8.87 9.46 10.30
CA GLY A 90 -10.21 9.16 10.84
C GLY A 90 -10.25 8.67 12.29
N VAL A 91 -9.10 8.51 12.96
CA VAL A 91 -9.05 8.38 14.43
C VAL A 91 -8.83 9.76 15.06
N THR A 92 -9.72 10.69 14.72
CA THR A 92 -9.84 11.98 15.39
C THR A 92 -11.27 12.02 15.89
N LYS A 93 -11.43 11.75 17.19
CA LYS A 93 -12.66 12.05 17.90
C LYS A 93 -12.66 13.51 18.34
#